data_AF-A0A0S8YMH4-F1
#
_entry.id   AF-A0A0S8YMH4-F1
#
_cell.length_a   1.000
_cell.length_b   1.000
_cell.length_c   1.000
_cell.angle_alpha   90.00
_cell.angle_beta   90.00
_cell.angle_gamma   90.00
#
_symmetry.space_group_name_H-M   'P 1'
#
loop_
_entity.id
_entity.type
_entity.pdbx_description
1 polymer ?
#
loop_
_entity_poly.entity_id
_entity_poly.type
_entity_poly.pdbx_seq_one_letter_code
_entity_poly.pdbx_strand_id
1 'polypeptide(L)'
;MRQTPGTFICSVEALLIEQGMWSQYLEVGIGPDAEIFTKAPVLAAVGTGSHIGIHPGSQWNNPEPEVVQAVNSRGQIHGASLGNDVNLRDFEGRSALLLSKAKDNIERWRCGKEFLWRWQWLGNTNCERNKSHSSFI
;
A
#
# COMPACT_ATOMS: atom_id res chain seq x y z
N MET A 1 33.00 -18.17 6.42
CA MET A 1 32.56 -18.02 5.01
C MET A 1 31.53 -16.91 4.96
N ARG A 2 31.72 -15.85 4.17
CA ARG A 2 30.70 -14.81 3.97
C ARG A 2 29.70 -15.33 2.93
N GLN A 3 28.43 -15.43 3.29
CA GLN A 3 27.38 -15.73 2.32
C GLN A 3 27.20 -14.50 1.42
N THR A 4 27.21 -14.71 0.10
CA THR A 4 26.84 -13.68 -0.89
C THR A 4 25.31 -13.57 -0.94
N PRO A 5 24.74 -12.40 -1.29
CA PRO A 5 23.29 -12.16 -1.19
C PRO A 5 22.42 -13.20 -1.91
N GLY A 6 22.84 -13.64 -3.11
CA GLY A 6 22.11 -14.66 -3.87
C GLY A 6 22.17 -16.07 -3.24
N THR A 7 23.26 -16.42 -2.56
CA THR A 7 23.39 -17.73 -1.89
C THR A 7 22.57 -17.78 -0.60
N PHE A 8 22.41 -16.64 0.10
CA PHE A 8 21.56 -16.55 1.29
C PHE A 8 20.08 -16.76 0.94
N ILE A 9 19.57 -16.07 -0.08
CA ILE A 9 18.18 -16.15 -0.56
C ILE A 9 17.80 -17.59 -0.92
N CYS A 10 18.60 -18.27 -1.76
CA CYS A 10 18.32 -19.67 -2.13
C CYS A 10 18.35 -20.63 -0.92
N SER A 11 19.19 -20.36 0.08
CA SER A 11 19.24 -21.20 1.28
C SER A 11 18.00 -21.02 2.16
N VAL A 12 17.48 -19.80 2.25
CA VAL A 12 16.25 -19.50 3.00
C VAL A 12 15.02 -20.07 2.29
N GLU A 13 14.95 -19.92 0.97
CA GLU A 13 13.89 -20.51 0.14
C GLU A 13 13.82 -22.04 0.31
N ALA A 14 14.96 -22.74 0.19
CA ALA A 14 15.01 -24.19 0.37
C ALA A 14 14.50 -24.63 1.75
N LEU A 15 14.87 -23.90 2.81
CA LEU A 15 14.41 -24.17 4.17
C LEU A 15 12.90 -23.96 4.33
N LEU A 16 12.35 -22.89 3.74
CA LEU A 16 10.91 -22.59 3.83
C LEU A 16 10.07 -23.63 3.06
N ILE A 17 10.57 -24.12 1.94
CA ILE A 17 9.94 -25.22 1.18
C ILE A 17 9.98 -26.52 1.98
N GLU A 18 11.14 -26.87 2.56
CA GLU A 18 11.28 -28.06 3.39
C GLU A 18 10.33 -28.06 4.60
N GLN A 19 10.13 -26.90 5.21
CA GLN A 19 9.20 -26.73 6.33
C GLN A 19 7.72 -26.65 5.89
N GLY A 20 7.42 -26.71 4.60
CA GLY A 20 6.06 -26.55 4.07
C GLY A 20 5.46 -25.17 4.33
N MET A 21 6.30 -24.16 4.58
CA MET A 21 5.90 -22.79 4.92
C MET A 21 5.95 -21.84 3.72
N TRP A 22 6.34 -22.34 2.55
CA TRP A 22 6.43 -21.54 1.33
C TRP A 22 5.07 -20.97 0.90
N SER A 23 5.06 -19.71 0.47
CA SER A 23 3.86 -19.02 -0.03
C SER A 23 4.25 -17.98 -1.07
N GLN A 24 3.30 -17.57 -1.92
CA GLN A 24 3.56 -16.53 -2.93
C GLN A 24 4.03 -15.20 -2.30
N TYR A 25 3.57 -14.89 -1.08
CA TYR A 25 4.02 -13.69 -0.35
C TYR A 25 5.49 -13.77 0.07
N LEU A 26 6.01 -14.96 0.37
CA LEU A 26 7.42 -15.15 0.71
C LEU A 26 8.33 -15.08 -0.52
N GLU A 27 7.83 -15.55 -1.67
CA GLU A 27 8.53 -15.42 -2.95
C GLU A 27 8.75 -13.95 -3.31
N VAL A 28 7.73 -13.11 -3.12
CA VAL A 28 7.84 -11.65 -3.27
C VAL A 28 8.76 -11.03 -2.22
N GLY A 29 8.63 -11.43 -0.95
CA GLY A 29 9.38 -10.81 0.14
C GLY A 29 10.89 -11.10 0.11
N ILE A 30 11.29 -12.21 -0.49
CA ILE A 30 12.68 -12.68 -0.54
C ILE A 30 13.27 -12.60 -1.96
N GLY A 31 12.40 -12.55 -2.99
CA GLY A 31 12.77 -12.48 -4.39
C GLY A 31 13.34 -11.12 -4.82
N PRO A 32 13.86 -11.04 -6.07
CA PRO A 32 14.45 -9.83 -6.61
C PRO A 32 13.42 -8.78 -7.06
N ASP A 33 12.18 -9.21 -7.28
CA ASP A 33 11.11 -8.38 -7.85
C ASP A 33 10.19 -7.84 -6.74
N ALA A 34 9.94 -6.54 -6.76
CA ALA A 34 9.04 -5.90 -5.82
C ALA A 34 7.57 -6.19 -6.16
N GLU A 35 6.73 -6.37 -5.14
CA GLU A 35 5.28 -6.36 -5.34
C GLU A 35 4.79 -4.94 -5.61
N ILE A 36 4.05 -4.81 -6.70
CA ILE A 36 3.49 -3.54 -7.16
C ILE A 36 2.01 -3.76 -7.44
N PHE A 37 1.15 -2.97 -6.79
CA PHE A 37 -0.28 -2.96 -7.05
C PHE A 37 -0.84 -1.53 -7.04
N THR A 38 -1.93 -1.33 -7.77
CA THR A 38 -2.69 -0.09 -7.71
C THR A 38 -3.63 -0.14 -6.52
N LYS A 39 -3.36 0.68 -5.50
CA LYS A 39 -4.15 0.70 -4.26
C LYS A 39 -5.62 1.03 -4.50
N ALA A 40 -5.89 2.11 -5.22
CA ALA A 40 -7.23 2.64 -5.41
C ALA A 40 -7.29 3.49 -6.69
N PRO A 41 -8.47 3.71 -7.27
CA PRO A 41 -8.60 4.64 -8.38
C PRO A 41 -8.29 6.07 -7.93
N VAL A 42 -7.98 6.89 -8.93
CA VAL A 42 -7.86 8.34 -8.83
C VAL A 42 -9.06 8.93 -8.06
N LEU A 43 -8.79 9.84 -7.12
CA LEU A 43 -9.76 10.51 -6.22
C LEU A 43 -10.47 9.61 -5.18
N ALA A 44 -10.08 8.35 -5.01
CA ALA A 44 -10.63 7.50 -3.95
C ALA A 44 -9.97 7.70 -2.57
N ALA A 45 -8.89 8.48 -2.51
CA ALA A 45 -8.22 8.80 -1.25
C ALA A 45 -9.07 9.75 -0.39
N VAL A 46 -9.19 9.46 0.90
CA VAL A 46 -9.91 10.30 1.87
C VAL A 46 -8.93 11.04 2.79
N GLY A 47 -9.35 12.19 3.31
CA GLY A 47 -8.57 12.98 4.26
C GLY A 47 -8.58 12.39 5.67
N THR A 48 -7.75 12.92 6.57
CA THR A 48 -7.79 12.48 7.97
C THR A 48 -9.12 12.73 8.61
N GLY A 49 -9.57 11.71 9.33
CA GLY A 49 -10.80 11.78 10.08
C GLY A 49 -12.04 11.82 9.20
N SER A 50 -11.87 11.63 7.90
CA SER A 50 -12.94 11.16 7.04
C SER A 50 -13.24 9.70 7.34
N HIS A 51 -14.46 9.29 7.02
CA HIS A 51 -14.85 7.90 7.07
C HIS A 51 -14.25 7.15 5.88
N ILE A 52 -13.74 5.95 6.12
CA ILE A 52 -13.33 5.01 5.08
C ILE A 52 -14.50 4.08 4.71
N GLY A 53 -14.53 3.63 3.46
CA GLY A 53 -15.46 2.56 3.04
C GLY A 53 -14.92 1.19 3.47
N ILE A 54 -15.80 0.31 3.92
CA ILE A 54 -15.47 -1.10 4.18
C ILE A 54 -16.51 -1.95 3.48
N HIS A 55 -16.06 -2.92 2.69
CA HIS A 55 -16.96 -3.83 1.99
C HIS A 55 -17.84 -4.57 3.01
N PRO A 56 -19.19 -4.58 2.88
CA PRO A 56 -20.09 -5.10 3.91
C PRO A 56 -19.94 -6.61 4.16
N GLY A 57 -19.38 -7.32 3.19
CA GLY A 57 -19.04 -8.74 3.31
C GLY A 57 -17.69 -9.03 3.99
N SER A 58 -16.93 -8.00 4.38
CA SER A 58 -15.66 -8.19 5.08
C SER A 58 -15.86 -8.22 6.58
N GLN A 59 -15.19 -9.16 7.23
CA GLN A 59 -15.20 -9.31 8.69
C GLN A 59 -13.83 -9.06 9.33
N TRP A 60 -12.77 -8.97 8.52
CA TRP A 60 -11.41 -8.77 9.01
C TRP A 60 -10.70 -7.70 8.18
N ASN A 61 -10.62 -6.52 8.77
CA ASN A 61 -10.03 -5.32 8.19
C ASN A 61 -8.77 -4.97 8.96
N ASN A 62 -7.66 -4.73 8.25
CA ASN A 62 -6.40 -4.35 8.87
C ASN A 62 -6.02 -2.93 8.43
N PRO A 63 -5.83 -1.98 9.36
CA PRO A 63 -5.16 -0.73 9.04
C PRO A 63 -3.64 -0.98 8.93
N GLU A 64 -3.04 -0.56 7.82
CA GLU A 64 -1.61 -0.70 7.53
C GLU A 64 -1.00 0.69 7.39
N PRO A 65 -0.43 1.25 8.48
CA PRO A 65 0.18 2.58 8.43
C PRO A 65 1.48 2.54 7.62
N GLU A 66 1.56 3.37 6.59
CA GLU A 66 2.64 3.37 5.61
C GLU A 66 3.17 4.79 5.32
N VAL A 67 4.40 4.87 4.81
CA VAL A 67 4.93 6.12 4.24
C VAL A 67 4.59 6.15 2.76
N VAL A 68 3.92 7.23 2.33
CA VAL A 68 3.53 7.47 0.95
C VAL A 68 4.40 8.57 0.36
N GLN A 69 4.83 8.42 -0.88
CA GLN A 69 5.59 9.44 -1.62
C GLN A 69 4.76 10.01 -2.76
N ALA A 70 4.75 11.34 -2.89
CA ALA A 70 4.17 12.03 -4.03
C ALA A 70 5.26 12.23 -5.09
N VAL A 71 5.03 11.68 -6.29
CA VAL A 71 5.98 11.72 -7.41
C VAL A 71 5.34 12.33 -8.65
N ASN A 72 6.13 12.97 -9.52
CA ASN A 72 5.64 13.40 -10.84
C ASN A 72 5.83 12.31 -11.91
N SER A 73 5.33 12.57 -13.12
CA SER A 73 5.45 11.67 -14.29
C SER A 73 6.90 11.38 -14.73
N ARG A 74 7.89 12.12 -14.21
CA ARG A 74 9.32 11.87 -14.44
C ARG A 74 9.98 11.10 -13.29
N GLY A 75 9.20 10.64 -12.31
CA GLY A 75 9.70 9.93 -11.13
C GLY A 75 10.36 10.82 -10.09
N GLN A 76 10.22 12.15 -10.17
CA GLN A 76 10.80 13.06 -9.18
C GLN A 76 9.88 13.15 -7.96
N ILE A 77 10.45 12.99 -6.76
CA ILE A 77 9.73 13.07 -5.48
C ILE A 77 9.49 14.54 -5.11
N HIS A 78 8.24 14.89 -4.82
CA HIS A 78 7.80 16.23 -4.40
C HIS A 78 7.51 16.32 -2.91
N GLY A 79 7.32 15.19 -2.25
CA GLY A 79 7.06 15.11 -0.81
C GLY A 79 6.69 13.71 -0.37
N ALA A 80 6.54 13.56 0.94
CA ALA A 80 6.08 12.33 1.57
C ALA A 80 5.01 12.65 2.62
N SER A 81 4.19 11.65 2.94
CA SER A 81 3.17 11.70 3.98
C SER A 81 3.04 10.34 4.65
N LEU A 82 2.30 10.29 5.75
CA LEU A 82 1.73 9.04 6.25
C LEU A 82 0.45 8.73 5.47
N GLY A 83 0.28 7.46 5.13
CA GLY A 83 -0.92 6.89 4.55
C GLY A 83 -1.36 5.67 5.35
N ASN A 84 -2.55 5.19 5.04
CA ASN A 84 -3.08 3.97 5.63
C ASN A 84 -3.62 3.07 4.52
N ASP A 85 -2.94 1.97 4.24
CA ASP A 85 -3.40 0.93 3.33
C ASP A 85 -4.41 0.03 4.04
N VAL A 86 -5.65 0.49 4.17
CA VAL A 86 -6.72 -0.34 4.73
C VAL A 86 -6.91 -1.56 3.83
N ASN A 87 -6.84 -2.75 4.40
CA ASN A 87 -6.90 -3.99 3.65
C ASN A 87 -7.92 -4.98 4.23
N LEU A 88 -8.73 -5.57 3.35
CA LEU A 88 -9.72 -6.59 3.71
C LEU A 88 -9.04 -7.98 3.70
N ARG A 89 -8.40 -8.35 4.83
CA ARG A 89 -7.59 -9.57 4.95
C ARG A 89 -8.37 -10.85 4.66
N ASP A 90 -9.67 -10.84 4.93
CA ASP A 90 -10.54 -11.97 4.62
C ASP A 90 -10.81 -12.13 3.11
N PHE A 91 -10.71 -11.08 2.30
CA PHE A 91 -10.81 -11.17 0.84
C PHE A 91 -9.48 -11.57 0.21
N GLU A 92 -8.40 -10.91 0.62
CA GLU A 92 -7.05 -11.20 0.14
C GLU A 92 -6.62 -12.64 0.46
N GLY A 93 -6.89 -13.11 1.69
CA GLY A 93 -6.53 -14.46 2.13
C GLY A 93 -7.26 -15.58 1.37
N ARG A 94 -8.33 -15.29 0.63
CA ARG A 94 -9.03 -16.28 -0.21
C ARG A 94 -8.34 -16.50 -1.55
N SER A 95 -7.72 -15.46 -2.11
CA SER A 95 -7.02 -15.53 -3.38
C SER A 95 -6.26 -14.23 -3.66
N ALA A 96 -5.03 -14.35 -4.16
CA ALA A 96 -4.25 -13.22 -4.68
C ALA A 96 -4.98 -12.44 -5.80
N LEU A 97 -5.87 -13.11 -6.56
CA LEU A 97 -6.67 -12.45 -7.61
C LEU A 97 -7.72 -11.48 -7.05
N LEU A 98 -8.05 -11.60 -5.77
CA LEU A 98 -8.98 -10.70 -5.10
C LEU A 98 -8.29 -9.48 -4.48
N LEU A 99 -6.97 -9.32 -4.64
CA LEU A 99 -6.22 -8.21 -4.06
C LEU A 99 -6.79 -6.84 -4.49
N SER A 100 -7.15 -6.69 -5.76
CA SER A 100 -7.80 -5.46 -6.24
C SER A 100 -9.10 -5.15 -5.49
N LYS A 101 -9.89 -6.18 -5.15
CA LYS A 101 -11.12 -6.04 -4.38
C LYS A 101 -10.87 -5.84 -2.88
N ALA A 102 -9.81 -6.44 -2.34
CA ALA A 102 -9.42 -6.29 -0.93
C ALA A 102 -8.84 -4.90 -0.62
N LYS A 103 -8.26 -4.25 -1.64
CA LYS A 103 -7.63 -2.93 -1.52
C LYS A 103 -8.58 -1.78 -1.89
N ASP A 104 -9.64 -2.04 -2.67
CA ASP A 104 -10.64 -1.04 -3.08
C ASP A 104 -11.70 -0.77 -2.00
N ASN A 105 -11.53 0.36 -1.31
CA ASN A 105 -12.32 0.76 -0.15
C ASN A 105 -13.09 2.08 -0.36
N ILE A 106 -13.59 2.31 -1.58
CA ILE A 106 -14.36 3.52 -1.92
C ILE A 106 -15.54 3.69 -0.94
N GLU A 107 -15.80 4.95 -0.55
CA GLU A 107 -16.85 5.38 0.39
C GLU A 107 -18.28 4.89 0.06
N ARG A 108 -18.50 4.29 -1.12
CA ARG A 108 -19.78 3.70 -1.53
C ARG A 108 -20.26 2.65 -0.52
N TRP A 109 -19.34 1.97 0.16
CA TRP A 109 -19.65 0.98 1.18
C TRP A 109 -19.55 1.59 2.59
N ARG A 110 -20.64 2.22 3.05
CA ARG A 110 -20.71 2.80 4.40
C ARG A 110 -21.03 1.74 5.45
N CYS A 111 -20.02 1.22 6.13
CA CYS A 111 -20.21 0.56 7.42
C CYS A 111 -18.89 0.59 8.22
N GLY A 112 -18.73 1.57 9.12
CA GLY A 112 -17.59 1.61 10.03
C GLY A 112 -17.25 3.01 10.54
N LYS A 113 -17.22 3.19 11.87
CA LYS A 113 -16.72 4.40 12.53
C LYS A 113 -15.24 4.22 12.86
N GLU A 114 -14.36 4.31 11.88
CA GLU A 114 -12.92 4.36 12.15
C GLU A 114 -12.28 5.54 11.42
N PHE A 115 -11.79 6.47 12.24
CA PHE A 115 -11.09 7.70 11.84
C PHE A 115 -9.62 7.34 11.66
N LEU A 116 -9.07 7.44 10.44
CA LEU A 116 -7.64 7.28 10.20
C LEU A 116 -7.09 8.41 9.29
N TRP A 117 -5.77 8.58 9.33
CA TRP A 117 -4.99 9.84 9.36
C TRP A 117 -4.70 10.54 8.00
N ARG A 118 -4.00 11.70 8.05
CA ARG A 118 -4.00 12.79 7.03
C ARG A 118 -2.76 12.79 6.17
N TRP A 119 -2.90 13.40 5.00
CA TRP A 119 -1.88 14.24 4.36
C TRP A 119 -1.48 15.46 5.23
N GLN A 120 -0.32 15.40 5.90
CA GLN A 120 0.31 16.60 6.47
C GLN A 120 1.58 16.94 5.69
N TRP A 121 1.50 18.01 4.90
CA TRP A 121 2.67 18.63 4.27
C TRP A 121 3.47 19.41 5.34
N LEU A 122 4.74 19.06 5.52
CA LEU A 122 5.70 19.76 6.39
C LEU A 122 6.86 20.34 5.57
N GLY A 123 6.57 21.03 4.46
CA GLY A 123 7.57 21.44 3.48
C GLY A 123 7.68 22.95 3.23
N ASN A 124 8.00 23.77 4.23
CA ASN A 124 8.19 25.20 3.99
C ASN A 124 9.42 25.50 3.08
N THR A 125 9.23 25.62 1.76
CA THR A 125 10.11 26.40 0.86
C THR A 125 9.39 26.81 -0.45
N ASN A 126 9.02 28.09 -0.56
CA ASN A 126 9.04 28.92 -1.79
C ASN A 126 8.36 28.43 -3.09
N CYS A 127 7.17 27.82 -3.03
CA CYS A 127 6.36 27.55 -4.24
C CYS A 127 5.23 28.59 -4.42
N GLU A 128 5.54 29.89 -4.34
CA GLU A 128 4.58 30.96 -4.66
C GLU A 128 4.82 31.64 -6.02
N ARG A 129 5.78 31.17 -6.85
CA ARG A 129 6.18 31.93 -8.04
C ARG A 129 5.95 31.32 -9.41
N ASN A 130 5.19 30.23 -9.55
CA ASN A 130 4.66 29.82 -10.86
C ASN A 130 3.34 29.07 -10.73
N LYS A 131 2.23 29.83 -10.71
CA LYS A 131 0.91 29.30 -11.03
C LYS A 131 0.87 28.97 -12.54
N SER A 132 1.34 27.80 -12.92
CA SER A 132 0.88 27.15 -14.15
C SER A 132 0.25 25.83 -13.78
N HIS A 133 -1.08 25.82 -13.77
CA HIS A 133 -1.98 24.67 -13.83
C HIS A 133 -1.30 23.30 -13.90
N SER A 134 -0.96 22.74 -12.75
CA SER A 134 -0.81 21.31 -12.58
C SER A 134 -1.78 20.92 -11.47
N SER A 135 -3.00 20.60 -11.89
CA SER A 135 -3.96 19.88 -11.05
C SER A 135 -3.31 18.55 -10.70
N PHE A 136 -2.76 18.46 -9.48
CA PHE A 136 -2.38 17.20 -8.91
C PHE A 136 -3.67 16.50 -8.51
N ILE A 137 -3.92 15.38 -9.19
CA ILE A 137 -4.99 14.43 -8.95
C ILE A 137 -4.40 13.28 -8.14
#